data_AF-A0A950VIX4-F1
#
_entry.id   AF-A0A950VIX4-F1
#
_cell.length_a   1.000
_cell.length_b   1.000
_cell.length_c   1.000
_cell.angle_alpha   90.00
_cell.angle_beta   90.00
_cell.angle_gamma   90.00
#
_symmetry.space_group_name_H-M   'P 1'
#
loop_
_entity.id
_entity.type
_entity.pdbx_description
1 polymer ?
#
loop_
_entity_poly.entity_id
_entity_poly.type
_entity_poly.pdbx_seq_one_letter_code
_entity_poly.pdbx_strand_id
1 'polypeptide(L)'
;MKIALFLPNWVGDAVMATPAVRAVREHFREAHLIGVLKPYVGGVLEGNPWLDEQWFLDTRGPQWQRWPRVVARLRRRRVDLAILFPNSFRSALIAWLGGCRRRVGYVRYGRGLLLTDRLAPLRGEDGRLLPSPVIDAYSKLVEQVGCPRPTYRM
;
A
#
# COMPACT_ATOMS: atom_id res chain seq x y z
N MET A 1 0.71 -16.61 -4.40
CA MET A 1 1.45 -15.34 -4.22
C MET A 1 0.90 -14.61 -3.00
N LYS A 2 1.72 -13.89 -2.21
CA LYS A 2 1.24 -13.06 -1.08
C LYS A 2 1.54 -11.60 -1.32
N ILE A 3 0.53 -10.74 -1.19
CA ILE A 3 0.64 -9.31 -1.47
C ILE A 3 0.19 -8.53 -0.23
N ALA A 4 1.03 -7.61 0.23
CA ALA A 4 0.68 -6.67 1.29
C ALA A 4 0.33 -5.30 0.68
N LEU A 5 -0.89 -4.83 0.95
CA LEU A 5 -1.34 -3.50 0.60
C LEU A 5 -1.22 -2.63 1.85
N PHE A 6 -0.33 -1.64 1.85
CA PHE A 6 -0.24 -0.68 2.96
C PHE A 6 -1.18 0.47 2.66
N LEU A 7 -2.32 0.51 3.36
CA LEU A 7 -3.39 1.47 3.07
C LEU A 7 -3.07 2.86 3.65
N PRO A 8 -3.68 3.93 3.10
CA PRO A 8 -3.63 5.27 3.67
C PRO A 8 -4.18 5.34 5.10
N ASN A 9 -3.71 6.33 5.86
CA ASN A 9 -4.14 6.53 7.25
C ASN A 9 -5.35 7.47 7.39
N TRP A 10 -5.77 8.13 6.32
CA TRP A 10 -6.93 9.03 6.31
C TRP A 10 -8.09 8.33 5.62
N VAL A 11 -9.30 8.48 6.16
CA VAL A 11 -10.51 7.82 5.63
C VAL A 11 -10.76 8.20 4.18
N GLY A 12 -10.69 9.49 3.84
CA GLY A 12 -10.86 9.96 2.46
C GLY A 12 -9.84 9.34 1.50
N ASP A 13 -8.57 9.30 1.88
CA ASP A 13 -7.54 8.64 1.06
C ASP A 13 -7.78 7.12 0.94
N ALA A 14 -8.26 6.46 1.99
CA ALA A 14 -8.57 5.04 1.95
C ALA A 14 -9.73 4.74 0.99
N VAL A 15 -10.77 5.59 0.98
CA VAL A 15 -11.84 5.54 -0.01
C VAL A 15 -11.28 5.75 -1.43
N MET A 16 -10.40 6.74 -1.63
CA MET A 16 -9.76 6.97 -2.93
C MET A 16 -8.85 5.81 -3.37
N ALA A 17 -8.41 4.96 -2.45
CA ALA A 17 -7.62 3.76 -2.74
C ALA A 17 -8.47 2.54 -3.11
N THR A 18 -9.79 2.53 -2.87
CA THR A 18 -10.64 1.35 -3.13
C THR A 18 -10.60 0.88 -4.58
N PRO A 19 -10.60 1.74 -5.61
CA PRO A 19 -10.55 1.25 -6.99
C PRO A 19 -9.22 0.54 -7.30
N ALA A 20 -8.12 1.03 -6.71
CA ALA A 20 -6.81 0.41 -6.84
C ALA A 20 -6.75 -0.94 -6.09
N VAL A 21 -7.32 -1.03 -4.90
CA VAL A 21 -7.42 -2.29 -4.14
C VAL A 21 -8.26 -3.32 -4.91
N ARG A 22 -9.41 -2.90 -5.47
CA ARG A 22 -10.26 -3.74 -6.32
C ARG A 22 -9.51 -4.23 -7.55
N ALA A 23 -8.80 -3.34 -8.26
CA ALA A 23 -8.02 -3.71 -9.44
C ALA A 23 -6.93 -4.74 -9.11
N VAL A 24 -6.24 -4.59 -7.97
CA VAL A 24 -5.27 -5.59 -7.50
C VAL A 24 -5.96 -6.93 -7.24
N ARG A 25 -7.14 -6.94 -6.60
CA ARG A 25 -7.89 -8.18 -6.36
C ARG A 25 -8.29 -8.86 -7.66
N GLU A 26 -8.83 -8.10 -8.61
CA GLU A 26 -9.31 -8.60 -9.91
C GLU A 26 -8.18 -9.11 -10.80
N HIS A 27 -6.99 -8.47 -10.74
CA HIS A 27 -5.82 -8.86 -11.51
C HIS A 27 -5.10 -10.06 -10.89
N PHE A 28 -4.88 -10.06 -9.57
CA PHE A 28 -4.20 -11.14 -8.85
C PHE A 28 -5.20 -12.06 -8.15
N ARG A 29 -6.16 -12.67 -8.87
CA ARG A 29 -7.31 -13.40 -8.26
C ARG A 29 -6.93 -14.48 -7.26
N GLU A 30 -5.85 -15.21 -7.51
CA GLU A 30 -5.37 -16.31 -6.66
C GLU A 30 -4.35 -15.87 -5.58
N ALA A 31 -4.00 -14.59 -5.53
CA ALA A 31 -3.08 -14.09 -4.52
C ALA A 31 -3.76 -13.93 -3.17
N HIS A 32 -3.00 -14.11 -2.09
CA HIS A 32 -3.44 -13.81 -0.73
C HIS A 32 -3.15 -12.33 -0.42
N LEU A 33 -4.19 -11.50 -0.36
CA LEU A 33 -4.12 -10.05 -0.12
C LEU A 33 -4.25 -9.72 1.36
N ILE A 34 -3.22 -9.05 1.86
CA ILE A 34 -3.13 -8.60 3.24
C ILE A 34 -3.23 -7.07 3.25
N GLY A 35 -4.29 -6.52 3.82
CA GLY A 35 -4.35 -5.09 4.12
C GLY A 35 -3.55 -4.77 5.38
N VAL A 36 -2.57 -3.87 5.30
CA VAL A 36 -1.85 -3.32 6.43
C VAL A 36 -2.33 -1.88 6.64
N LEU A 37 -3.06 -1.64 7.73
CA LEU A 37 -3.84 -0.41 7.90
C LEU A 37 -4.03 -0.02 9.36
N LYS A 38 -4.58 1.17 9.59
CA LYS A 38 -5.03 1.59 10.93
C LYS A 38 -6.37 0.93 11.27
N PRO A 39 -6.65 0.59 12.54
CA PRO A 39 -7.93 -0.01 12.95
C PRO A 39 -9.15 0.77 12.44
N TYR A 40 -9.15 2.09 12.59
CA TYR A 40 -10.27 2.95 12.17
C TYR A 40 -10.43 3.06 10.64
N VAL A 41 -9.42 2.69 9.85
CA VAL A 41 -9.53 2.60 8.38
C VAL A 41 -10.17 1.26 7.98
N GLY A 42 -10.13 0.24 8.83
CA GLY A 42 -10.67 -1.10 8.53
C GLY A 42 -12.14 -1.09 8.17
N GLY A 43 -12.94 -0.25 8.84
CA GLY A 43 -14.36 -0.09 8.56
C GLY A 43 -14.66 0.41 7.13
N VAL A 44 -13.73 1.13 6.48
CA VAL A 44 -13.90 1.60 5.09
C VAL A 44 -13.93 0.43 4.10
N LEU A 45 -13.23 -0.65 4.42
CA LEU A 45 -13.09 -1.83 3.55
C LEU A 45 -14.00 -2.98 3.98
N GLU A 46 -14.76 -2.82 5.06
CA GLU A 46 -15.65 -3.84 5.58
C GLU A 46 -16.76 -4.18 4.57
N GLY A 47 -17.17 -5.45 4.53
CA GLY A 47 -18.16 -5.95 3.55
C GLY A 47 -17.62 -6.17 2.13
N ASN A 48 -16.40 -5.76 1.81
CA ASN A 48 -15.81 -5.97 0.48
C ASN A 48 -14.95 -7.24 0.41
N PRO A 49 -15.08 -8.07 -0.64
CA PRO A 49 -14.34 -9.33 -0.77
C PRO A 49 -12.90 -9.14 -1.30
N TRP A 50 -12.32 -7.94 -1.14
CA TRP A 50 -11.04 -7.60 -1.78
C TRP A 50 -9.81 -7.98 -0.97
N LEU A 51 -9.92 -8.16 0.35
CA LEU A 51 -8.80 -8.50 1.22
C LEU A 51 -9.07 -9.83 1.92
N ASP A 52 -8.06 -10.70 1.97
CA ASP A 52 -8.13 -11.99 2.67
C ASP A 52 -7.82 -11.82 4.18
N GLU A 53 -6.94 -10.86 4.52
CA GLU A 53 -6.61 -10.53 5.91
C GLU A 53 -6.45 -9.02 6.12
N GLN A 54 -6.81 -8.53 7.31
CA GLN A 54 -6.52 -7.17 7.76
C GLN A 54 -5.56 -7.20 8.95
N TRP A 55 -4.41 -6.53 8.82
CA TRP A 55 -3.38 -6.43 9.85
C TRP A 55 -3.27 -4.99 10.31
N PHE A 56 -3.60 -4.77 11.57
CA PHE A 56 -3.58 -3.43 12.12
C PHE A 56 -2.17 -2.99 12.53
N LEU A 57 -1.80 -1.79 12.11
CA LEU A 57 -0.57 -1.10 12.48
C LEU A 57 -0.91 0.03 13.46
N ASP A 58 -1.08 -0.33 14.73
CA ASP A 58 -1.47 0.62 15.76
C ASP A 58 -0.45 0.76 16.88
N THR A 59 -0.09 2.02 17.16
CA THR A 59 0.71 2.41 18.32
C THR A 59 -0.16 2.73 19.54
N ARG A 60 -1.48 2.76 19.36
CA ARG A 60 -2.54 2.75 20.38
C ARG A 60 -2.72 1.38 21.03
N GLY A 61 -2.94 0.41 20.16
CA GLY A 61 -3.47 -0.90 20.49
C GLY A 61 -2.46 -1.94 21.01
N PRO A 62 -2.90 -3.22 21.01
CA PRO A 62 -2.14 -4.35 21.52
C PRO A 62 -0.73 -4.47 20.95
N GLN A 63 0.18 -5.09 21.71
CA GLN A 63 1.58 -5.24 21.30
C GLN A 63 1.76 -5.92 19.94
N TRP A 64 0.87 -6.85 19.56
CA TRP A 64 0.94 -7.58 18.28
C TRP A 64 0.63 -6.70 17.06
N GLN A 65 0.00 -5.54 17.25
CA GLN A 65 -0.27 -4.53 16.21
C GLN A 65 0.88 -3.52 16.06
N ARG A 66 1.89 -3.59 16.93
CA ARG A 66 3.05 -2.70 16.88
C ARG A 66 3.92 -3.07 15.69
N TRP A 67 4.54 -2.05 15.11
CA TRP A 67 5.34 -2.20 13.89
C TRP A 67 6.41 -3.31 13.94
N PRO A 68 7.13 -3.60 15.05
CA PRO A 68 8.12 -4.68 15.05
C PRO A 68 7.47 -6.06 14.93
N ARG A 69 6.26 -6.23 15.50
CA ARG A 69 5.50 -7.48 15.40
C ARG A 69 4.91 -7.65 14.01
N VAL A 70 4.44 -6.56 13.39
CA VAL A 70 4.02 -6.56 11.98
C VAL A 70 5.19 -6.93 11.07
N VAL A 71 6.39 -6.36 11.28
CA VAL A 71 7.63 -6.74 10.57
C VAL A 71 7.92 -8.23 10.70
N ALA A 72 7.88 -8.77 11.93
CA ALA A 72 8.10 -10.19 12.17
C ALA A 72 7.07 -11.07 11.44
N ARG A 73 5.79 -10.65 11.42
CA ARG A 73 4.71 -11.35 10.71
C ARG A 73 4.91 -11.32 9.20
N LEU A 74 5.27 -10.17 8.62
CA LEU A 74 5.60 -10.04 7.18
C LEU A 74 6.73 -11.00 6.78
N ARG A 75 7.81 -11.03 7.59
CA ARG A 75 8.98 -11.88 7.35
C ARG A 75 8.63 -13.37 7.40
N ARG A 76 7.87 -13.78 8.41
CA ARG A 76 7.38 -15.17 8.54
C ARG A 76 6.46 -15.57 7.38
N ARG A 77 5.59 -14.65 6.94
CA ARG A 77 4.66 -14.93 5.85
C ARG A 77 5.33 -14.95 4.48
N ARG A 78 6.57 -14.44 4.33
CA ARG A 78 7.31 -14.37 3.05
C ARG A 78 6.49 -13.64 1.99
N VAL A 79 6.16 -12.37 2.25
CA VAL A 79 5.39 -11.53 1.33
C VAL A 79 6.18 -11.30 0.04
N ASP A 80 5.55 -11.56 -1.11
CA ASP A 80 6.18 -11.46 -2.42
C ASP A 80 6.17 -10.01 -2.93
N LEU A 81 5.07 -9.29 -2.67
CA LEU A 81 4.86 -7.93 -3.17
C LEU A 81 4.25 -7.05 -2.06
N ALA A 82 4.81 -5.86 -1.87
CA ALA A 82 4.23 -4.82 -1.03
C ALA A 82 3.93 -3.57 -1.86
N ILE A 83 2.67 -3.12 -1.85
CA ILE A 83 2.22 -1.89 -2.53
C ILE A 83 1.99 -0.82 -1.45
N LEU A 84 2.70 0.30 -1.54
CA LEU A 84 2.75 1.32 -0.50
C LEU A 84 2.03 2.60 -0.91
N PHE A 85 0.73 2.69 -0.57
CA PHE A 85 -0.08 3.88 -0.82
C PHE A 85 0.38 5.11 0.00
N PRO A 86 0.68 5.01 1.31
CA PRO A 86 1.31 6.09 2.06
C PRO A 86 2.68 6.43 1.48
N ASN A 87 3.09 7.70 1.61
CA ASN A 87 4.42 8.16 1.23
C ASN A 87 5.44 8.14 2.38
N SER A 88 5.04 7.70 3.57
CA SER A 88 5.88 7.77 4.76
C SER A 88 7.11 6.87 4.66
N PHE A 89 8.25 7.34 5.15
CA PHE A 89 9.47 6.52 5.26
C PHE A 89 9.22 5.24 6.07
N ARG A 90 8.45 5.36 7.16
CA ARG A 90 8.11 4.24 8.05
C ARG A 90 7.39 3.09 7.33
N SER A 91 6.48 3.38 6.41
CA SER A 91 5.80 2.32 5.64
C SER A 91 6.78 1.51 4.81
N ALA A 92 7.71 2.18 4.12
CA ALA A 92 8.76 1.52 3.34
C ALA A 92 9.75 0.77 4.22
N LEU A 93 10.11 1.32 5.39
CA LEU A 93 10.97 0.65 6.35
C LEU A 93 10.35 -0.65 6.88
N ILE A 94 9.06 -0.65 7.22
CA ILE A 94 8.34 -1.85 7.67
C ILE A 94 8.31 -2.91 6.56
N ALA A 95 8.02 -2.53 5.32
CA ALA A 95 8.01 -3.46 4.19
C ALA A 95 9.41 -4.04 3.89
N TRP A 96 10.45 -3.20 3.97
CA TRP A 96 11.85 -3.59 3.76
C TRP A 96 12.35 -4.52 4.87
N LEU A 97 12.20 -4.13 6.15
CA LEU A 97 12.55 -4.99 7.29
C LEU A 97 11.71 -6.26 7.31
N GLY A 98 10.45 -6.19 6.85
CA GLY A 98 9.56 -7.34 6.69
C GLY A 98 10.02 -8.33 5.62
N GLY A 99 11.08 -8.01 4.85
CA GLY A 99 11.62 -8.89 3.82
C GLY A 99 10.70 -9.08 2.62
N CYS A 100 9.80 -8.11 2.36
CA CYS A 100 8.91 -8.18 1.20
C CYS A 100 9.77 -8.11 -0.07
N ARG A 101 9.68 -9.10 -0.98
CA ARG A 101 10.62 -9.23 -2.11
C ARG A 101 10.57 -8.03 -3.05
N ARG A 102 9.39 -7.69 -3.56
CA ARG A 102 9.11 -6.48 -4.35
C ARG A 102 8.38 -5.45 -3.49
N ARG A 103 8.77 -4.18 -3.62
CA ARG A 103 8.24 -3.06 -2.81
C ARG A 103 8.01 -1.87 -3.73
N VAL A 104 6.75 -1.56 -4.00
CA VAL A 104 6.29 -0.56 -4.96
C VAL A 104 5.81 0.68 -4.22
N GLY A 105 6.28 1.85 -4.65
CA GLY A 105 5.87 3.11 -4.05
C GLY A 105 6.45 4.33 -4.74
N TYR A 106 5.88 5.49 -4.44
CA TYR A 106 6.48 6.77 -4.85
C TYR A 106 7.76 7.08 -4.08
N VAL A 107 8.77 7.61 -4.78
CA VAL A 107 10.01 8.11 -4.17
C VAL A 107 9.75 9.49 -3.57
N ARG A 108 9.35 9.52 -2.29
CA ARG A 108 9.19 10.73 -1.49
C ARG A 108 9.88 10.58 -0.14
N TYR A 109 10.29 11.70 0.45
CA TYR A 109 10.84 11.77 1.81
C TYR A 109 11.98 10.76 2.09
N GLY A 110 12.92 10.61 1.15
CA GLY A 110 14.12 9.78 1.32
C GLY A 110 13.91 8.25 1.30
N ARG A 111 12.70 7.75 1.07
CA ARG A 111 12.42 6.30 1.14
C ARG A 111 12.86 5.48 -0.07
N GLY A 112 13.42 6.12 -1.10
CA GLY A 112 13.70 5.50 -2.40
C GLY A 112 14.58 4.24 -2.33
N LEU A 113 15.60 4.25 -1.45
CA LEU A 113 16.49 3.10 -1.26
C LEU A 113 15.78 1.85 -0.70
N LEU A 114 14.65 2.05 -0.03
CA LEU A 114 13.85 0.97 0.55
C LEU A 114 12.87 0.37 -0.46
N LEU A 115 12.72 0.94 -1.65
CA LEU A 115 11.80 0.48 -2.70
C LEU A 115 12.56 -0.27 -3.80
N THR A 116 11.94 -1.32 -4.34
CA THR A 116 12.44 -1.98 -5.56
C THR A 116 11.88 -1.28 -6.79
N ASP A 117 10.59 -0.97 -6.76
CA ASP A 117 9.84 -0.45 -7.90
C ASP A 117 9.47 0.99 -7.56
N ARG A 118 10.25 1.92 -8.11
CA ARG A 118 10.26 3.34 -7.74
C ARG A 118 9.43 4.15 -8.72
N LEU A 119 8.35 4.75 -8.24
CA LEU A 119 7.62 5.74 -9.03
C LEU A 119 8.14 7.14 -8.71
N ALA A 120 8.50 7.89 -9.74
CA ALA A 120 8.79 9.32 -9.60
C ALA A 120 7.49 10.10 -9.42
N PRO A 121 7.41 11.04 -8.47
CA PRO A 121 6.29 11.98 -8.44
C PRO A 121 6.35 12.88 -9.68
N LEU A 122 5.18 13.37 -10.13
CA LEU A 122 5.12 14.33 -11.23
C LEU A 122 5.84 15.62 -10.83
N ARG A 123 6.71 16.09 -11.73
CA ARG A 123 7.45 17.34 -11.58
C ARG A 123 7.19 18.24 -12.79
N GLY A 124 7.07 19.53 -12.54
CA GLY A 124 7.00 20.55 -13.59
C GLY A 124 8.36 20.79 -14.21
N GLU A 125 8.38 21.60 -15.27
CA GLU A 125 9.63 22.03 -15.93
C GLU A 125 10.55 22.81 -14.97
N ASP A 126 9.97 23.47 -13.97
CA ASP A 126 10.66 24.16 -12.87
C ASP A 126 11.20 23.22 -11.77
N GLY A 127 11.04 21.90 -11.94
CA GLY A 127 11.45 20.87 -10.98
C GLY A 127 10.56 20.76 -9.74
N ARG A 128 9.53 21.60 -9.59
CA ARG A 128 8.59 21.56 -8.46
C ARG A 128 7.62 20.39 -8.62
N LEU A 129 7.11 19.91 -7.50
CA LEU A 129 6.11 18.84 -7.49
C LEU A 129 4.79 19.37 -8.04
N LEU A 130 4.25 18.69 -9.05
CA LEU A 130 2.93 19.01 -9.57
C LEU A 130 1.85 18.35 -8.70
N PRO A 131 0.76 19.08 -8.37
CA PRO A 131 -0.39 18.47 -7.74
C PRO A 131 -0.99 17.43 -8.71
N SER A 132 -1.36 16.27 -8.16
CA SER A 132 -2.00 15.19 -8.90
C SER A 132 -3.19 14.70 -8.07
N PRO A 133 -4.32 14.37 -8.70
CA PRO A 133 -5.40 13.68 -8.01
C PRO A 133 -4.87 12.41 -7.33
N VAL A 134 -5.27 12.22 -6.06
CA VAL A 134 -4.79 11.08 -5.24
C VAL A 134 -5.17 9.75 -5.86
N ILE A 135 -6.37 9.66 -6.43
CA ILE A 135 -6.87 8.47 -7.13
C ILE A 135 -6.01 8.10 -8.34
N ASP A 136 -5.51 9.07 -9.09
CA ASP A 136 -4.61 8.84 -10.22
C ASP A 136 -3.23 8.39 -9.74
N ALA A 137 -2.75 8.96 -8.63
CA ALA A 137 -1.49 8.52 -8.03
C ALA A 137 -1.59 7.05 -7.56
N TYR A 138 -2.72 6.66 -6.97
CA TYR A 138 -2.97 5.27 -6.56
C TYR A 138 -3.16 4.32 -7.74
N SER A 139 -3.79 4.78 -8.81
CA SER A 139 -3.89 4.03 -10.08
C SER A 139 -2.52 3.70 -10.65
N LYS A 140 -1.63 4.69 -10.73
CA LYS A 140 -0.25 4.49 -11.21
C LYS A 140 0.54 3.46 -10.38
N LEU A 141 0.32 3.40 -9.07
CA LEU A 141 0.99 2.39 -8.22
C LEU A 141 0.61 0.97 -8.62
N VAL A 142 -0.66 0.72 -8.94
CA VAL A 142 -1.14 -0.62 -9.30
C VAL A 142 -0.87 -0.93 -10.78
N GLU A 143 -0.87 0.08 -11.65
CA GLU A 143 -0.39 -0.04 -13.03
C GLU A 143 1.08 -0.53 -13.08
N GLN A 144 1.93 -0.04 -12.18
CA GLN A 144 3.34 -0.46 -12.09
C GLN A 144 3.51 -1.96 -11.82
N VAL A 145 2.50 -2.63 -11.25
CA VAL A 145 2.52 -4.08 -11.00
C VAL A 145 1.74 -4.89 -12.04
N GLY A 146 1.30 -4.25 -13.12
CA GLY A 146 0.60 -4.88 -14.24
C GLY A 146 -0.92 -4.82 -14.16
N CYS A 147 -1.50 -4.16 -13.16
CA CYS A 147 -2.96 -4.01 -13.11
C CYS A 147 -3.44 -3.06 -14.22
N PRO A 148 -4.61 -3.32 -14.84
CA PRO A 148 -5.23 -2.32 -15.70
C PRO A 148 -5.53 -1.06 -14.88
N ARG A 149 -5.51 0.11 -15.54
CA ARG A 149 -5.82 1.38 -14.88
C ARG A 149 -7.21 1.31 -14.23
N PRO A 150 -7.32 1.51 -12.91
CA PRO A 150 -8.62 1.52 -12.24
C PRO A 150 -9.54 2.59 -12.79
N THR A 151 -10.83 2.26 -12.89
CA THR A 151 -11.87 3.26 -13.13
C THR A 151 -12.14 4.09 -11.87
N TYR A 152 -12.74 5.27 -12.02
CA TYR A 152 -13.11 6.13 -10.87
C TYR A 152 -14.29 5.60 -10.04
N ARG A 153 -14.75 4.37 -10.28
CA ARG A 153 -15.84 3.74 -9.53
C ARG A 153 -15.33 3.21 -8.19
N MET A 154 -15.75 3.84 -7.10
CA MET A 154 -15.43 3.43 -5.72
C MET A 154 -16.14 2.16 -5.30
#